data_AF-A0A957GSI1-F1
#
_entry.id   AF-A0A957GSI1-F1
#
_cell.length_a   1.000
_cell.length_b   1.000
_cell.length_c   1.000
_cell.angle_alpha   90.00
_cell.angle_beta   90.00
_cell.angle_gamma   90.00
#
_symmetry.space_group_name_H-M   'P 1'
#
loop_
_entity.id
_entity.type
_entity.pdbx_description
1 polymer ?
#
loop_
_entity_poly.entity_id
_entity_poly.type
_entity_poly.pdbx_seq_one_letter_code
_entity_poly.pdbx_strand_id
1 'polypeptide(L)'
;MQLPEISHSSVGSTKRLQPLAIWPLTTTPLADVIVLLVALPVFWLVGVEQFLPMLLLGWAAIKLLLTRRTLRLTPLGILFFLFLLLQIVSATSIDLRTNWIVFAKNFASYLAGFLIFLIIVNQVKSVRQYRLLVGCMVILISLITLIGVLFIVGLLPGKFEALGARFIPGFLRGSEFVQQNIILREVGRPQARLGSVTYPRVSSVFLFPTTAAVGYLIFLPFLAYVRQQAVGLKRGLITLL
;
A
#
# COMPACT_ATOMS: atom_id res chain seq x y z
N MET A 1 51.88 35.08 -40.77
CA MET A 1 52.21 34.48 -39.46
C MET A 1 50.91 33.92 -38.89
N GLN A 2 50.59 32.68 -39.22
CA GLN A 2 49.36 32.00 -38.79
C GLN A 2 49.68 31.21 -37.52
N LEU A 3 48.91 31.45 -36.46
CA LEU A 3 49.01 30.69 -35.21
C LEU A 3 48.29 29.35 -35.38
N PRO A 4 48.83 28.25 -34.82
CA PRO A 4 48.23 26.93 -34.94
C PRO A 4 46.96 26.81 -34.08
N GLU A 5 45.90 26.25 -34.67
CA GLU A 5 44.69 25.82 -33.97
C GLU A 5 45.02 24.68 -33.01
N ILE A 6 44.90 24.96 -31.71
CA ILE A 6 45.01 23.96 -30.66
C ILE A 6 43.68 23.18 -30.64
N SER A 7 43.70 21.98 -31.21
CA SER A 7 42.60 21.02 -31.12
C SER A 7 42.47 20.53 -29.68
N HIS A 8 41.50 21.07 -28.93
CA HIS A 8 41.18 20.58 -27.60
C HIS A 8 40.52 19.21 -27.67
N SER A 9 41.32 18.22 -27.28
CA SER A 9 41.03 16.84 -26.96
C SER A 9 39.67 16.61 -26.31
N SER A 10 38.97 15.61 -26.84
CA SER A 10 37.79 14.95 -26.28
C SER A 10 37.92 14.69 -24.77
N VAL A 11 37.19 15.46 -23.98
CA VAL A 11 37.03 15.24 -22.54
C VAL A 11 36.36 13.88 -22.33
N GLY A 12 37.12 12.95 -21.78
CA GLY A 12 36.71 11.59 -21.48
C GLY A 12 35.41 11.57 -20.69
N SER A 13 34.42 10.88 -21.25
CA SER A 13 33.21 10.46 -20.55
C SER A 13 33.61 9.54 -19.40
N THR A 14 33.87 10.13 -18.24
CA THR A 14 33.94 9.39 -16.98
C THR A 14 32.53 8.89 -16.70
N LYS A 15 32.27 7.63 -17.08
CA LYS A 15 31.09 6.89 -16.64
C LYS A 15 31.12 6.86 -15.10
N ARG A 16 30.48 7.84 -14.46
CA ARG A 16 30.16 7.77 -13.03
C ARG A 16 29.41 6.47 -12.83
N LEU A 17 30.04 5.54 -12.13
CA LEU A 17 29.39 4.33 -11.63
C LEU A 17 28.15 4.79 -10.88
N GLN A 18 26.98 4.53 -11.45
CA GLN A 18 25.73 4.83 -10.78
C GLN A 18 25.70 3.95 -9.52
N PRO A 19 25.49 4.54 -8.34
CA PRO A 19 25.40 3.74 -7.13
C PRO A 19 24.28 2.70 -7.31
N LEU A 20 24.58 1.44 -6.96
CA LEU A 20 23.61 0.36 -6.99
C LEU A 20 22.36 0.79 -6.23
N ALA A 21 21.20 0.69 -6.88
CA ALA A 21 19.93 1.02 -6.26
C ALA A 21 19.57 -0.08 -5.25
N ILE A 22 19.78 0.19 -3.96
CA ILE A 22 19.44 -0.72 -2.86
C ILE A 22 18.08 -0.27 -2.31
N TRP A 23 17.02 -1.00 -2.62
CA TRP A 23 15.71 -0.76 -2.04
C TRP A 23 15.67 -1.24 -0.58
N PRO A 24 15.03 -0.51 0.36
CA PRO A 24 14.36 0.79 0.20
C PRO A 24 15.29 1.98 0.58
N LEU A 25 16.60 1.82 0.58
CA LEU A 25 17.54 2.85 1.09
C LEU A 25 17.77 3.98 0.09
N THR A 26 18.04 3.67 -1.18
CA THR A 26 18.47 4.66 -2.19
C THR A 26 17.36 5.05 -3.18
N THR A 27 16.22 4.38 -3.12
CA THR A 27 15.08 4.58 -4.02
C THR A 27 14.24 5.81 -3.63
N THR A 28 13.51 6.37 -4.60
CA THR A 28 12.59 7.49 -4.31
C THR A 28 11.35 7.02 -3.54
N PRO A 29 10.70 7.86 -2.72
CA PRO A 29 9.51 7.47 -1.96
C PRO A 29 8.39 6.88 -2.83
N LEU A 30 8.21 7.41 -4.04
CA LEU A 30 7.23 6.89 -5.00
C LEU A 30 7.61 5.50 -5.53
N ALA A 31 8.89 5.27 -5.80
CA ALA A 31 9.37 3.95 -6.22
C ALA A 31 9.16 2.92 -5.09
N ASP A 32 9.34 3.31 -3.83
CA ASP A 32 9.08 2.41 -2.70
C ASP A 32 7.62 1.98 -2.63
N VAL A 33 6.69 2.93 -2.82
CA VAL A 33 5.25 2.62 -2.86
C VAL A 33 4.93 1.67 -4.01
N ILE A 34 5.50 1.88 -5.19
CA ILE A 34 5.29 1.00 -6.35
C ILE A 34 5.80 -0.42 -6.05
N VAL A 35 7.04 -0.54 -5.55
CA VAL A 35 7.63 -1.83 -5.18
C VAL A 35 6.79 -2.52 -4.11
N LEU A 36 6.31 -1.76 -3.12
CA LEU A 36 5.47 -2.28 -2.05
C LEU A 36 4.11 -2.80 -2.56
N LEU A 37 3.47 -2.10 -3.50
CA LEU A 37 2.22 -2.57 -4.12
C LEU A 37 2.44 -3.86 -4.91
N VAL A 38 3.55 -3.96 -5.65
CA VAL A 38 3.90 -5.16 -6.42
C VAL A 38 4.29 -6.32 -5.52
N ALA A 39 4.96 -6.05 -4.39
CA ALA A 39 5.39 -7.05 -3.42
C ALA A 39 4.27 -7.53 -2.48
N LEU A 40 3.13 -6.85 -2.46
CA LEU A 40 2.02 -7.13 -1.55
C LEU A 40 1.51 -8.59 -1.62
N PRO A 41 1.37 -9.23 -2.80
CA PRO A 41 1.02 -10.65 -2.88
C PRO A 41 2.07 -11.56 -2.26
N VAL A 42 3.35 -11.23 -2.42
CA VAL A 42 4.46 -11.98 -1.80
C VAL A 42 4.42 -11.81 -0.29
N PHE A 43 4.21 -10.60 0.21
CA PHE A 43 4.07 -10.35 1.64
C PHE A 43 2.88 -11.09 2.24
N TRP A 44 1.79 -11.22 1.49
CA TRP A 44 0.63 -12.01 1.90
C TRP A 44 0.93 -13.51 1.96
N LEU A 45 1.61 -14.06 0.96
CA LEU A 45 2.02 -15.48 0.94
C LEU A 45 2.98 -15.82 2.08
N VAL A 46 3.92 -14.93 2.38
CA VAL A 46 4.87 -15.10 3.48
C VAL A 46 4.20 -14.82 4.83
N GLY A 47 3.20 -13.96 4.82
CA GLY A 47 2.42 -13.61 5.98
C GLY A 47 2.97 -12.46 6.82
N VAL A 48 3.64 -11.51 6.18
CA VAL A 48 4.23 -10.32 6.80
C VAL A 48 3.52 -9.03 6.39
N GLU A 49 2.38 -9.14 5.70
CA GLU A 49 1.66 -8.03 5.09
C GLU A 49 1.09 -7.02 6.10
N GLN A 50 0.96 -7.41 7.37
CA GLN A 50 0.47 -6.53 8.43
C GLN A 50 1.56 -5.60 9.00
N PHE A 51 2.83 -6.04 8.98
CA PHE A 51 3.92 -5.34 9.65
C PHE A 51 4.87 -4.71 8.64
N LEU A 52 5.35 -5.51 7.68
CA LEU A 52 6.42 -5.10 6.80
C LEU A 52 6.01 -3.94 5.88
N PRO A 53 4.82 -3.94 5.23
CA PRO A 53 4.37 -2.80 4.45
C PRO A 53 4.28 -1.51 5.26
N MET A 54 3.83 -1.60 6.51
CA MET A 54 3.69 -0.42 7.37
C MET A 54 5.05 0.21 7.69
N LEU A 55 6.05 -0.60 8.02
CA LEU A 55 7.42 -0.13 8.28
C LEU A 55 8.04 0.51 7.03
N LEU A 56 7.86 -0.13 5.86
CA LEU A 56 8.38 0.36 4.59
C LEU A 56 7.70 1.66 4.14
N LEU A 57 6.38 1.79 4.35
CA LEU A 57 5.65 3.03 4.10
C LEU A 57 6.08 4.15 5.06
N GLY A 58 6.28 3.83 6.33
CA GLY A 58 6.83 4.77 7.31
C GLY A 58 8.20 5.29 6.88
N TRP A 59 9.08 4.40 6.41
CA TRP A 59 10.38 4.77 5.86
C TRP A 59 10.27 5.64 4.61
N ALA A 60 9.38 5.29 3.67
CA ALA A 60 9.13 6.09 2.47
C ALA A 60 8.61 7.50 2.82
N ALA A 61 7.77 7.61 3.85
CA ALA A 61 7.27 8.89 4.36
C ALA A 61 8.37 9.71 5.05
N ILE A 62 9.25 9.08 5.84
CA ILE A 62 10.43 9.76 6.40
C ILE A 62 11.30 10.30 5.27
N LYS A 63 11.59 9.50 4.24
CA LYS A 63 12.32 9.97 3.05
C LYS A 63 11.62 11.13 2.38
N LEU A 64 10.29 11.10 2.25
CA LEU A 64 9.53 12.23 1.72
C LEU A 64 9.79 13.51 2.52
N LEU A 65 9.72 13.45 3.86
CA LEU A 65 9.97 14.58 4.76
C LEU A 65 11.40 15.10 4.64
N LEU A 66 12.39 14.21 4.60
CA LEU A 66 13.80 14.58 4.49
C LEU A 66 14.14 15.20 3.13
N THR A 67 13.48 14.76 2.05
CA THR A 67 13.79 15.23 0.69
C THR A 67 12.99 16.47 0.29
N ARG A 68 11.90 16.82 1.00
CA ARG A 68 11.02 17.93 0.65
C ARG A 68 11.00 18.99 1.75
N ARG A 69 11.35 20.22 1.40
CA ARG A 69 11.20 21.37 2.30
C ARG A 69 9.75 21.73 2.62
N THR A 70 8.82 21.44 1.71
CA THR A 70 7.40 21.74 1.88
C THR A 70 6.55 20.54 1.50
N LEU A 71 5.63 20.18 2.39
CA LEU A 71 4.59 19.18 2.13
C LEU A 71 3.33 19.88 1.65
N ARG A 72 2.79 19.39 0.55
CA ARG A 72 1.47 19.76 0.07
C ARG A 72 0.46 18.84 0.74
N LEU A 73 -0.41 19.42 1.55
CA LEU A 73 -1.59 18.77 2.09
C LEU A 73 -2.82 19.42 1.44
N THR A 74 -3.59 18.63 0.70
CA THR A 74 -4.85 19.10 0.10
C THR A 74 -5.94 19.17 1.18
N PRO A 75 -7.06 19.88 0.97
CA PRO A 75 -8.18 19.89 1.91
C PRO A 75 -8.65 18.49 2.31
N LEU A 76 -8.62 17.56 1.36
CA LEU A 76 -8.94 16.16 1.60
C LEU A 76 -7.88 15.46 2.48
N GLY A 77 -6.60 15.77 2.29
CA GLY A 77 -5.53 15.32 3.17
C GLY A 77 -5.69 15.83 4.60
N ILE A 78 -6.17 17.07 4.78
CA ILE A 78 -6.48 17.62 6.10
C ILE A 78 -7.62 16.85 6.76
N LEU A 79 -8.73 16.59 6.04
CA LEU A 79 -9.85 15.81 6.55
C LEU A 79 -9.41 14.39 6.95
N PHE A 80 -8.56 13.75 6.15
CA PHE A 80 -8.05 12.42 6.47
C PHE A 80 -7.12 12.46 7.70
N PHE A 81 -6.28 13.49 7.82
CA PHE A 81 -5.47 13.68 9.02
C PHE A 81 -6.34 13.87 10.29
N LEU A 82 -7.40 14.69 10.21
CA LEU A 82 -8.36 14.86 11.30
C LEU A 82 -9.07 13.56 11.65
N PHE A 83 -9.43 12.75 10.65
CA PHE A 83 -9.98 11.41 10.87
C PHE A 83 -9.01 10.52 11.66
N LEU A 84 -7.72 10.52 11.31
CA LEU A 84 -6.70 9.77 12.07
C LEU A 84 -6.59 10.25 13.52
N LEU A 85 -6.64 11.56 13.76
CA LEU A 85 -6.66 12.10 15.12
C LEU A 85 -7.91 11.65 15.89
N LEU A 86 -9.07 11.66 15.25
CA LEU A 86 -10.31 11.17 15.87
C LEU A 86 -10.22 9.67 16.20
N GLN A 87 -9.60 8.86 15.34
CA GLN A 87 -9.33 7.46 15.64
C GLN A 87 -8.42 7.32 16.88
N ILE A 88 -7.39 8.15 17.04
CA ILE A 88 -6.55 8.15 18.25
C ILE A 88 -7.37 8.51 19.48
N VAL A 89 -8.24 9.51 19.41
CA VAL A 89 -9.15 9.86 20.53
C VAL A 89 -10.07 8.69 20.85
N SER A 90 -10.60 7.99 19.86
CA SER A 90 -11.44 6.80 20.10
C SER A 90 -10.71 5.68 20.87
N ALA A 91 -9.38 5.66 20.84
CA ALA A 91 -8.57 4.70 21.58
C ALA A 91 -8.73 4.84 23.10
N THR A 92 -9.09 6.03 23.62
CA THR A 92 -9.29 6.25 25.06
C THR A 92 -10.51 5.51 25.61
N SER A 93 -11.40 5.02 24.74
CA SER A 93 -12.63 4.29 25.11
C SER A 93 -12.48 2.77 24.96
N ILE A 94 -11.26 2.25 24.86
CA ILE A 94 -11.01 0.81 24.68
C ILE A 94 -10.73 0.13 26.02
N ASP A 95 -11.74 -0.59 26.53
CA ASP A 95 -11.67 -1.26 27.84
C ASP A 95 -10.94 -2.62 27.83
N LEU A 96 -11.00 -3.37 26.72
CA LEU A 96 -10.44 -4.73 26.63
C LEU A 96 -9.07 -4.77 25.95
N ARG A 97 -8.11 -5.49 26.54
CA ARG A 97 -6.76 -5.70 25.97
C ARG A 97 -6.75 -6.29 24.56
N THR A 98 -7.67 -7.21 24.24
CA THR A 98 -7.80 -7.78 22.89
C THR A 98 -8.24 -6.75 21.85
N ASN A 99 -9.05 -5.77 22.26
CA ASN A 99 -9.52 -4.70 21.38
C ASN A 99 -8.38 -3.72 21.01
N TRP A 100 -7.35 -3.59 21.85
CA TRP A 100 -6.17 -2.76 21.53
C TRP A 100 -5.39 -3.29 20.32
N ILE A 101 -5.25 -4.60 20.16
CA ILE A 101 -4.57 -5.20 19.00
C ILE A 101 -5.37 -4.96 17.72
N VAL A 102 -6.69 -5.17 17.80
CA VAL A 102 -7.61 -4.93 16.68
C VAL A 102 -7.62 -3.45 16.29
N PHE A 103 -7.64 -2.55 17.29
CA PHE A 103 -7.51 -1.11 17.08
C PHE A 103 -6.19 -0.75 16.42
N ALA A 104 -5.06 -1.19 16.96
CA ALA A 104 -3.73 -0.89 16.41
C ALA A 104 -3.60 -1.36 14.96
N LYS A 105 -4.12 -2.55 14.64
CA LYS A 105 -4.20 -3.07 13.27
C LYS A 105 -5.02 -2.16 12.36
N ASN A 106 -6.23 -1.79 12.77
CA ASN A 106 -7.12 -0.94 11.97
C ASN A 106 -6.52 0.45 11.78
N PHE A 107 -5.98 1.04 12.85
CA PHE A 107 -5.31 2.33 12.82
C PHE A 107 -4.09 2.31 11.89
N ALA A 108 -3.24 1.28 11.95
CA ALA A 108 -2.11 1.12 11.04
C ALA A 108 -2.56 1.05 9.57
N SER A 109 -3.72 0.43 9.30
CA SER A 109 -4.31 0.37 7.96
C SER A 109 -4.70 1.77 7.44
N TYR A 110 -5.36 2.56 8.29
CA TYR A 110 -5.73 3.94 7.94
C TYR A 110 -4.50 4.83 7.77
N LEU A 111 -3.52 4.70 8.67
CA LEU A 111 -2.27 5.43 8.59
C LEU A 111 -1.48 5.07 7.33
N ALA A 112 -1.40 3.79 6.96
CA ALA A 112 -0.80 3.35 5.70
C ALA A 112 -1.47 4.02 4.48
N GLY A 113 -2.80 4.05 4.44
CA GLY A 113 -3.56 4.75 3.40
C GLY A 113 -3.22 6.24 3.32
N PHE A 114 -3.13 6.91 4.47
CA PHE A 114 -2.74 8.32 4.54
C PHE A 114 -1.30 8.57 4.07
N LEU A 115 -0.35 7.70 4.44
CA LEU A 115 1.04 7.81 3.99
C LEU A 115 1.16 7.62 2.48
N ILE A 116 0.47 6.63 1.90
CA ILE A 116 0.39 6.44 0.45
C ILE A 116 -0.18 7.69 -0.22
N PHE A 117 -1.29 8.22 0.29
CA PHE A 117 -1.90 9.46 -0.21
C PHE A 117 -0.91 10.62 -0.20
N LEU A 118 -0.24 10.85 0.94
CA LEU A 118 0.72 11.93 1.11
C LEU A 118 1.89 11.80 0.12
N ILE A 119 2.42 10.59 -0.06
CA ILE A 119 3.50 10.29 -1.00
C ILE A 119 3.04 10.57 -2.44
N ILE A 120 1.86 10.09 -2.84
CA ILE A 120 1.34 10.26 -4.20
C ILE A 120 1.15 11.75 -4.52
N VAL A 121 0.46 12.49 -3.65
CA VAL A 121 0.17 13.92 -3.84
C VAL A 121 1.45 14.76 -3.96
N ASN A 122 2.52 14.37 -3.25
CA ASN A 122 3.76 15.14 -3.24
C ASN A 122 4.78 14.68 -4.29
N GLN A 123 4.76 13.43 -4.74
CA GLN A 123 5.79 12.86 -5.62
C GLN A 123 5.34 12.61 -7.05
N VAL A 124 4.05 12.38 -7.31
CA VAL A 124 3.58 12.17 -8.69
C VAL A 124 3.57 13.51 -9.42
N LYS A 125 4.44 13.63 -10.43
CA LYS A 125 4.59 14.84 -11.26
C LYS A 125 4.19 14.62 -12.72
N SER A 126 4.04 13.38 -13.16
CA SER A 126 3.80 13.05 -14.57
C SER A 126 2.68 12.04 -14.76
N VAL A 127 2.01 12.12 -15.93
CA VAL A 127 0.96 11.17 -16.34
C VAL A 127 1.52 9.76 -16.45
N ARG A 128 2.80 9.61 -16.78
CA ARG A 128 3.46 8.30 -16.82
C ARG A 128 3.55 7.65 -15.44
N GLN A 129 3.98 8.40 -14.42
CA GLN A 129 4.03 7.90 -13.03
C GLN A 129 2.64 7.54 -12.51
N TYR A 130 1.64 8.36 -12.85
CA TYR A 130 0.26 8.09 -12.52
C TYR A 130 -0.26 6.79 -13.17
N ARG A 131 -0.09 6.64 -14.49
CA ARG A 131 -0.46 5.41 -15.21
C ARG A 131 0.24 4.18 -14.66
N LEU A 132 1.50 4.32 -14.24
CA LEU A 132 2.24 3.22 -13.60
C LEU A 132 1.61 2.80 -12.27
N LEU A 133 1.24 3.75 -11.41
CA LEU A 133 0.53 3.46 -10.15
C LEU A 133 -0.82 2.77 -10.42
N VAL A 134 -1.62 3.31 -11.32
CA VAL A 134 -2.91 2.70 -11.72
C VAL A 134 -2.68 1.29 -12.24
N GLY A 135 -1.70 1.09 -13.12
CA GLY A 135 -1.36 -0.23 -13.65
C GLY A 135 -1.00 -1.23 -12.56
N CYS A 136 -0.19 -0.84 -11.57
CA CYS A 136 0.14 -1.70 -10.42
C CYS A 136 -1.11 -2.07 -9.62
N MET A 137 -2.02 -1.11 -9.39
CA MET A 137 -3.27 -1.38 -8.68
C MET A 137 -4.20 -2.29 -9.46
N VAL A 138 -4.33 -2.10 -10.76
CA VAL A 138 -5.14 -2.96 -11.63
C VAL A 138 -4.60 -4.39 -11.59
N ILE A 139 -3.29 -4.57 -11.73
CA ILE A 139 -2.65 -5.90 -11.63
C ILE A 139 -2.93 -6.53 -10.27
N LEU A 140 -2.80 -5.77 -9.18
CA LEU A 140 -3.07 -6.26 -7.83
C LEU A 140 -4.54 -6.70 -7.67
N ILE A 141 -5.49 -5.88 -8.13
CA ILE A 141 -6.93 -6.20 -8.08
C ILE A 141 -7.22 -7.44 -8.94
N SER A 142 -6.68 -7.52 -10.15
CA SER A 142 -6.83 -8.68 -11.02
C SER A 142 -6.31 -9.96 -10.36
N LEU A 143 -5.18 -9.90 -9.66
CA LEU A 143 -4.62 -11.05 -8.94
C LEU A 143 -5.53 -11.49 -7.78
N ILE A 144 -6.04 -10.54 -6.98
CA ILE A 144 -6.98 -10.85 -5.89
C ILE A 144 -8.24 -11.51 -6.45
N THR A 145 -8.80 -10.94 -7.52
CA THR A 145 -9.98 -11.48 -8.18
C THR A 145 -9.71 -12.89 -8.70
N LEU A 146 -8.56 -13.13 -9.31
CA LEU A 146 -8.15 -14.46 -9.76
C LEU A 146 -8.08 -15.44 -8.59
N ILE A 147 -7.45 -15.09 -7.47
CA ILE A 147 -7.39 -15.92 -6.26
C ILE A 147 -8.81 -16.24 -5.74
N GLY A 148 -9.69 -15.24 -5.71
CA GLY A 148 -11.09 -15.41 -5.31
C GLY A 148 -11.86 -16.37 -6.23
N VAL A 149 -11.69 -16.24 -7.54
CA VAL A 149 -12.31 -17.13 -8.53
C VAL A 149 -11.76 -18.56 -8.40
N LEU A 150 -10.44 -18.73 -8.25
CA LEU A 150 -9.82 -20.05 -8.05
C LEU A 150 -10.36 -20.74 -6.78
N PHE A 151 -10.58 -19.97 -5.71
CA PHE A 151 -11.23 -20.48 -4.49
C PHE A 151 -12.69 -20.89 -4.75
N ILE A 152 -13.48 -20.06 -5.43
CA ILE A 152 -14.90 -20.35 -5.74
C ILE A 152 -15.05 -21.63 -6.58
N VAL A 153 -14.15 -21.85 -7.55
CA VAL A 153 -14.15 -23.05 -8.41
C VAL A 153 -13.57 -24.28 -7.69
N GLY A 154 -13.05 -24.13 -6.46
CA GLY A 154 -12.51 -25.22 -5.66
C GLY A 154 -11.08 -25.63 -6.01
N LEU A 155 -10.36 -24.81 -6.80
CA LEU A 155 -8.95 -25.04 -7.15
C LEU A 155 -7.98 -24.58 -6.04
N LEU A 156 -8.47 -23.80 -5.08
CA LEU A 156 -7.65 -23.24 -4.01
C LEU A 156 -8.34 -23.50 -2.65
N PRO A 157 -7.60 -23.97 -1.62
CA PRO A 157 -8.20 -24.28 -0.32
C PRO A 157 -8.64 -23.01 0.40
N GLY A 158 -9.72 -23.10 1.19
CA GLY A 158 -10.23 -21.95 1.95
C GLY A 158 -9.25 -21.43 3.01
N LYS A 159 -8.38 -22.31 3.52
CA LYS A 159 -7.31 -21.95 4.44
C LYS A 159 -6.00 -22.61 4.01
N PHE A 160 -4.89 -21.90 4.15
CA PHE A 160 -3.55 -22.44 3.93
C PHE A 160 -2.56 -21.86 4.95
N GLU A 161 -1.44 -22.55 5.18
CA GLU A 161 -0.38 -22.06 6.06
C GLU A 161 0.55 -21.09 5.30
N ALA A 162 0.82 -19.93 5.89
CA ALA A 162 1.73 -18.95 5.31
C ALA A 162 3.16 -19.51 5.23
N LEU A 163 3.89 -19.18 4.17
CA LEU A 163 5.27 -19.66 3.98
C LEU A 163 6.21 -19.19 5.11
N GLY A 164 5.94 -18.01 5.66
CA GLY A 164 6.71 -17.45 6.78
C GLY A 164 6.39 -18.05 8.14
N ALA A 165 5.33 -18.88 8.27
CA ALA A 165 4.93 -19.48 9.54
C ALA A 165 6.06 -20.30 10.20
N ARG A 166 6.92 -20.91 9.37
CA ARG A 166 8.07 -21.71 9.81
C ARG A 166 9.09 -20.89 10.60
N PHE A 167 9.20 -19.60 10.32
CA PHE A 167 10.16 -18.69 10.96
C PHE A 167 9.61 -18.03 12.23
N ILE A 168 8.35 -18.29 12.59
CA ILE A 168 7.75 -17.67 13.78
C ILE A 168 8.27 -18.36 15.04
N PRO A 169 8.88 -17.61 15.99
CA PRO A 169 9.35 -18.14 17.26
C PRO A 169 8.23 -18.78 18.09
N GLY A 170 8.56 -19.84 18.83
CA GLY A 170 7.59 -20.61 19.62
C GLY A 170 6.76 -19.76 20.60
N PHE A 171 7.37 -18.73 21.20
CA PHE A 171 6.66 -17.85 22.15
C PHE A 171 5.54 -17.01 21.50
N LEU A 172 5.62 -16.71 20.20
CA LEU A 172 4.57 -15.99 19.47
C LEU A 172 3.45 -16.93 18.97
N ARG A 173 3.74 -18.22 18.81
CA ARG A 173 2.75 -19.20 18.30
C ARG A 173 1.60 -19.46 19.27
N GLY A 174 1.74 -19.12 20.54
CA GLY A 174 0.69 -19.25 21.55
C GLY A 174 -0.41 -18.17 21.43
N SER A 175 -0.20 -17.11 20.65
CA SER A 175 -1.20 -16.05 20.48
C SER A 175 -2.25 -16.44 19.46
N GLU A 176 -3.53 -16.35 19.83
CA GLU A 176 -4.67 -16.58 18.92
C GLU A 176 -4.60 -15.69 17.67
N PHE A 177 -4.17 -14.44 17.85
CA PHE A 177 -3.95 -13.50 16.75
C PHE A 177 -2.93 -14.04 15.74
N VAL A 178 -1.77 -14.52 16.22
CA VAL A 178 -0.70 -15.05 15.38
C VAL A 178 -1.16 -16.31 14.65
N GLN A 179 -1.86 -17.21 15.35
CA GLN A 179 -2.38 -18.44 14.74
C GLN A 179 -3.40 -18.15 13.63
N GLN A 180 -4.37 -17.29 13.89
CA GLN A 180 -5.48 -17.05 12.97
C GLN A 180 -5.19 -16.03 11.86
N ASN A 181 -4.24 -15.11 12.07
CA ASN A 181 -4.00 -13.99 11.16
C ASN A 181 -2.60 -14.00 10.51
N ILE A 182 -1.63 -14.72 11.09
CA ILE A 182 -0.26 -14.76 10.57
C ILE A 182 0.06 -16.14 9.98
N ILE A 183 -0.18 -17.20 10.77
CA ILE A 183 0.11 -18.58 10.40
C ILE A 183 -0.93 -19.10 9.42
N LEU A 184 -2.21 -19.06 9.78
CA LEU A 184 -3.30 -19.50 8.91
C LEU A 184 -3.82 -18.34 8.07
N ARG A 185 -3.88 -18.55 6.76
CA ARG A 185 -4.34 -17.60 5.77
C ARG A 185 -5.70 -18.04 5.26
N GLU A 186 -6.71 -17.20 5.46
CA GLU A 186 -8.08 -17.47 5.01
C GLU A 186 -8.34 -16.79 3.67
N VAL A 187 -8.55 -17.59 2.62
CA VAL A 187 -9.00 -17.13 1.29
C VAL A 187 -10.52 -17.13 1.23
N GLY A 188 -11.15 -18.09 1.91
CA GLY A 188 -12.59 -18.12 2.03
C GLY A 188 -13.11 -19.28 2.85
N ARG A 189 -14.41 -19.23 3.09
CA ARG A 189 -15.17 -20.24 3.82
C ARG A 189 -15.90 -21.10 2.81
N PRO A 190 -15.48 -22.36 2.58
CA PRO A 190 -16.06 -23.21 1.54
C PRO A 190 -17.53 -23.59 1.83
N GLN A 191 -17.93 -23.55 3.10
CA GLN A 191 -19.29 -23.88 3.54
C GLN A 191 -19.94 -22.74 4.33
N ALA A 192 -19.96 -21.53 3.76
CA ALA A 192 -20.77 -20.46 4.34
C ALA A 192 -22.26 -20.79 4.17
N ARG A 193 -23.09 -20.41 5.15
CA ARG A 193 -24.53 -20.69 5.15
C ARG A 193 -25.34 -19.42 5.02
N LEU A 194 -26.31 -19.43 4.10
CA LEU A 194 -27.41 -18.47 4.04
C LEU A 194 -28.71 -19.27 4.19
N GLY A 195 -29.23 -19.34 5.42
CA GLY A 195 -30.29 -20.28 5.76
C GLY A 195 -29.82 -21.74 5.59
N SER A 196 -30.50 -22.50 4.73
CA SER A 196 -30.16 -23.88 4.39
C SER A 196 -29.17 -24.02 3.23
N VAL A 197 -28.92 -22.95 2.47
CA VAL A 197 -28.03 -22.99 1.30
C VAL A 197 -26.58 -22.85 1.74
N THR A 198 -25.74 -23.79 1.31
CA THR A 198 -24.28 -23.70 1.46
C THR A 198 -23.66 -23.11 0.20
N TYR A 199 -22.75 -22.17 0.37
CA TYR A 199 -22.03 -21.54 -0.75
C TYR A 199 -20.59 -21.19 -0.33
N PRO A 200 -19.64 -21.19 -1.29
CA PRO A 200 -18.30 -20.70 -1.04
C PRO A 200 -18.34 -19.18 -0.85
N ARG A 201 -17.92 -18.70 0.31
CA ARG A 201 -17.80 -17.27 0.61
C ARG A 201 -16.33 -16.88 0.63
N VAL A 202 -15.91 -16.08 -0.34
CA VAL A 202 -14.59 -15.44 -0.30
C VAL A 202 -14.50 -14.60 0.97
N SER A 203 -13.54 -14.91 1.84
CA SER A 203 -13.12 -13.99 2.89
C SER A 203 -12.19 -12.98 2.23
N SER A 204 -12.09 -11.77 2.78
CA SER A 204 -11.16 -10.79 2.21
C SER A 204 -9.78 -11.42 2.10
N VAL A 205 -9.30 -11.63 0.87
CA VAL A 205 -8.01 -12.29 0.59
C VAL A 205 -6.89 -11.52 1.30
N PHE A 206 -7.09 -10.22 1.55
CA PHE A 206 -6.31 -9.48 2.53
C PHE A 206 -7.01 -9.35 3.87
N LEU A 207 -6.24 -9.39 4.96
CA LEU A 207 -6.70 -9.25 6.34
C LEU A 207 -7.32 -7.90 6.72
N PHE A 208 -7.65 -7.05 5.75
CA PHE A 208 -8.29 -5.75 5.91
C PHE A 208 -9.79 -5.83 5.56
N PRO A 209 -10.69 -6.17 6.51
CA PRO A 209 -12.14 -6.17 6.27
C PRO A 209 -12.75 -4.78 6.03
N THR A 210 -11.97 -3.70 6.13
CA THR A 210 -12.36 -2.32 5.74
C THR A 210 -11.92 -1.98 4.30
N THR A 211 -11.93 -2.98 3.41
CA THR A 211 -11.54 -2.91 1.99
C THR A 211 -12.23 -1.80 1.20
N ALA A 212 -13.47 -1.44 1.52
CA ALA A 212 -14.14 -0.32 0.87
C ALA A 212 -13.51 1.02 1.27
N ALA A 213 -13.33 1.29 2.57
CA ALA A 213 -12.77 2.55 3.06
C ALA A 213 -11.32 2.75 2.60
N VAL A 214 -10.47 1.73 2.72
CA VAL A 214 -9.08 1.78 2.24
C VAL A 214 -9.04 1.87 0.71
N GLY A 215 -9.93 1.16 0.00
CA GLY A 215 -10.07 1.27 -1.46
C GLY A 215 -10.45 2.68 -1.92
N TYR A 216 -11.45 3.29 -1.30
CA TYR A 216 -11.83 4.69 -1.55
C TYR A 216 -10.70 5.64 -1.20
N LEU A 217 -10.04 5.46 -0.06
CA LEU A 217 -8.89 6.27 0.38
C LEU A 217 -7.70 6.18 -0.57
N ILE A 218 -7.43 5.01 -1.15
CA ILE A 218 -6.41 4.87 -2.19
C ILE A 218 -6.90 5.49 -3.50
N PHE A 219 -8.20 5.56 -3.80
CA PHE A 219 -8.76 6.23 -4.98
C PHE A 219 -8.74 7.78 -4.89
N LEU A 220 -8.83 8.35 -3.69
CA LEU A 220 -8.80 9.80 -3.45
C LEU A 220 -7.61 10.57 -4.07
N PRO A 221 -6.34 10.13 -3.96
CA PRO A 221 -5.23 10.81 -4.63
C PRO A 221 -5.33 10.70 -6.15
N PHE A 222 -6.04 9.69 -6.69
CA PHE A 222 -6.32 9.59 -8.11
C PHE A 222 -7.38 10.61 -8.56
N LEU A 223 -8.45 10.79 -7.79
CA LEU A 223 -9.42 11.87 -8.03
C LEU A 223 -8.75 13.25 -7.93
N ALA A 224 -7.88 13.46 -6.94
CA ALA A 224 -7.12 14.70 -6.79
C ALA A 224 -6.18 14.96 -7.98
N TYR A 225 -5.55 13.92 -8.52
CA TYR A 225 -4.71 14.02 -9.72
C TYR A 225 -5.52 14.36 -10.98
N VAL A 226 -6.64 13.65 -11.21
CA VAL A 226 -7.55 13.94 -12.34
C VAL A 226 -8.09 15.37 -12.23
N ARG A 227 -8.41 15.84 -11.02
CA ARG A 227 -8.82 17.23 -10.76
C ARG A 227 -7.72 18.24 -11.12
N GLN A 228 -6.45 17.96 -10.82
CA GLN A 228 -5.34 18.84 -11.16
C GLN A 228 -5.12 18.95 -12.66
N GLN A 229 -5.50 17.93 -13.43
CA GLN A 229 -5.41 17.92 -14.90
C GLN A 229 -6.68 18.44 -15.59
N ALA A 230 -7.82 18.47 -14.88
CA ALA A 230 -9.10 18.90 -15.44
C ALA A 230 -9.20 20.43 -15.54
N VAL A 231 -9.67 20.91 -16.70
CA VAL A 231 -9.97 22.33 -16.96
C VAL A 231 -11.49 22.49 -17.15
N GLY A 232 -12.05 23.62 -16.69
CA GLY A 232 -13.46 23.97 -16.90
C GLY A 232 -14.46 23.10 -16.12
N LEU A 233 -15.60 22.79 -16.74
CA LEU A 233 -16.75 22.08 -16.15
C LEU A 233 -16.38 20.70 -15.56
N LYS A 234 -15.40 20.02 -16.17
CA LYS A 234 -14.87 18.73 -15.70
C LYS A 234 -14.27 18.83 -14.29
N ARG A 235 -13.66 19.97 -13.94
CA ARG A 235 -13.08 20.22 -12.61
C ARG A 235 -14.16 20.41 -11.55
N GLY A 236 -15.30 21.02 -11.93
CA GLY A 236 -16.46 21.19 -11.05
C GLY A 236 -17.12 19.85 -10.69
N LEU A 237 -17.31 19.00 -11.69
CA LEU A 237 -17.93 17.67 -11.53
C LEU A 237 -17.09 16.74 -10.64
N ILE A 238 -15.76 16.78 -10.75
CA ILE A 238 -14.83 16.03 -9.87
C ILE A 238 -14.81 16.59 -8.44
N THR A 239 -15.27 17.82 -8.20
CA THR A 239 -15.33 18.38 -6.84
C THR A 239 -16.61 17.96 -6.10
N LEU A 240 -17.65 17.56 -6.84
CA LEU A 240 -18.94 17.09 -6.29
C LEU A 240 -18.97 15.57 -6.04
N LEU A 241 -18.03 14.84 -6.65
CA LEU A 241 -17.79 13.39 -6.49
C LEU A 241 -16.76 13.12 -5.39
#